data_AF-A0A543BLA6-F1
#
_entry.id   AF-A0A543BLA6-F1
#
_cell.length_a   1.000
_cell.length_b   1.000
_cell.length_c   1.000
_cell.angle_alpha   90.00
_cell.angle_beta   90.00
_cell.angle_gamma   90.00
#
_symmetry.space_group_name_H-M   'P 1'
#
loop_
_entity.id
_entity.type
_entity.pdbx_description
1 polymer ?
#
loop_
_entity_poly.entity_id
_entity_poly.type
_entity_poly.pdbx_seq_one_letter_code
_entity_poly.pdbx_strand_id
1 'polypeptide(L)'
;MLTVFALEGIREIEPGDDLVETILGTGIRLENGDILVVTSKIVSKAEGRYVRATDREEAITAETVRTVASRTSHGHTTRIVENRLGIVSAAAGVDASNTPEGWVLLLPVDPDASARDLAARLRDATGAQVGVIVSDTLGRPWRQGQADVAIGGGGVRMILDLRGTVDAGGKPLTVTAVCVADELAATADLVKGKTDGKPVAVVRGRGDLVGGLDLPGAAGVVRRREADMFWLGTAEALEQGYREGYSAGAQAVSQRPRP
;
A
#
# COMPACT_ATOMS: atom_id res chain seq x y z
N MET A 1 6.84 19.54 -17.35
CA MET A 1 7.83 18.45 -17.50
C MET A 1 7.79 17.62 -16.23
N LEU A 2 7.77 16.30 -16.34
CA LEU A 2 7.83 15.38 -15.19
C LEU A 2 9.28 14.95 -14.98
N THR A 3 9.78 15.04 -13.75
CA THR A 3 11.12 14.55 -13.39
C THR A 3 11.02 13.68 -12.15
N VAL A 4 11.71 12.54 -12.17
CA VAL A 4 11.70 11.57 -11.08
C VAL A 4 13.14 11.15 -10.81
N PHE A 5 13.59 11.25 -9.56
CA PHE A 5 14.94 10.89 -9.16
C PHE A 5 14.95 10.37 -7.73
N ALA A 6 15.82 9.41 -7.46
CA ALA A 6 15.99 8.84 -6.13
C ALA A 6 17.05 9.62 -5.34
N LEU A 7 16.84 9.74 -4.03
CA LEU A 7 17.82 10.32 -3.12
C LEU A 7 18.92 9.29 -2.83
N GLU A 8 20.16 9.75 -2.83
CA GLU A 8 21.34 8.94 -2.53
C GLU A 8 21.90 9.28 -1.15
N GLY A 9 22.74 8.41 -0.60
CA GLY A 9 23.42 8.65 0.68
C GLY A 9 22.55 8.49 1.92
N ILE A 10 21.32 7.95 1.79
CA ILE A 10 20.51 7.57 2.95
C ILE A 10 21.13 6.31 3.58
N ARG A 11 21.57 6.43 4.83
CA ARG A 11 22.10 5.31 5.61
C ARG A 11 21.00 4.30 5.97
N GLU A 12 21.42 3.15 6.49
CA GLU A 12 20.51 2.21 7.11
C GLU A 12 19.77 2.88 8.29
N ILE A 13 18.45 2.67 8.34
CA ILE A 13 17.56 3.26 9.33
C ILE A 13 17.42 2.35 10.54
N GLU A 14 17.52 2.93 11.72
CA GLU A 14 17.35 2.28 13.01
C GLU A 14 16.06 2.76 13.70
N PRO A 15 15.52 1.98 14.66
CA PRO A 15 14.39 2.42 15.47
C PRO A 15 14.61 3.76 16.15
N GLY A 16 13.67 4.68 15.97
CA GLY A 16 13.70 6.03 16.53
C GLY A 16 14.41 7.07 15.66
N ASP A 17 14.97 6.69 14.51
CA ASP A 17 15.58 7.64 13.58
C ASP A 17 14.59 8.67 13.04
N ASP A 18 15.06 9.91 12.90
CA ASP A 18 14.30 10.98 12.31
C ASP A 18 14.42 10.97 10.77
N LEU A 19 13.32 10.57 10.10
CA LEU A 19 13.29 10.52 8.64
C LEU A 19 13.36 11.91 7.99
N VAL A 20 12.91 12.98 8.66
CA VAL A 20 13.02 14.34 8.13
C VAL A 20 14.48 14.75 8.09
N GLU A 21 15.19 14.61 9.20
CA GLU A 21 16.62 14.91 9.28
C GLU A 21 17.42 14.04 8.30
N THR A 22 17.07 12.76 8.19
CA THR A 22 17.71 11.84 7.25
C THR A 22 17.52 12.27 5.80
N ILE A 23 16.30 12.62 5.40
CA ILE A 23 15.99 13.07 4.04
C ILE A 23 16.71 14.39 3.74
N LEU A 24 16.62 15.39 4.62
CA LEU A 24 17.27 16.68 4.42
C LEU A 24 18.80 16.58 4.48
N GLY A 25 19.33 15.63 5.24
CA GLY A 25 20.76 15.32 5.33
C GLY A 25 21.38 14.85 4.01
N THR A 26 20.57 14.42 3.03
CA THR A 26 21.02 14.13 1.66
C THR A 26 21.43 15.40 0.89
N GLY A 27 21.12 16.58 1.42
CA GLY A 27 21.35 17.87 0.77
C GLY A 27 20.27 18.25 -0.25
N ILE A 28 19.18 17.48 -0.33
CA ILE A 28 18.04 17.80 -1.21
C ILE A 28 17.46 19.17 -0.90
N ARG A 29 17.21 19.95 -1.95
CA ARG A 29 16.42 21.19 -1.88
C ARG A 29 15.02 20.90 -2.43
N LEU A 30 14.06 20.80 -1.52
CA LEU A 30 12.66 20.58 -1.86
C LEU A 30 12.06 21.84 -2.46
N GLU A 31 11.26 21.65 -3.50
CA GLU A 31 10.51 22.71 -4.19
C GLU A 31 9.01 22.56 -3.92
N ASN A 32 8.29 23.68 -4.01
CA ASN A 32 6.82 23.65 -3.93
C ASN A 32 6.25 22.70 -5.00
N GLY A 33 5.39 21.80 -4.57
CA GLY A 33 4.77 20.78 -5.43
C GLY A 33 5.58 19.50 -5.61
N ASP A 34 6.74 19.36 -4.94
CA ASP A 34 7.45 18.08 -4.88
C ASP A 34 6.61 17.03 -4.12
N ILE A 35 6.65 15.79 -4.61
CA ILE A 35 6.05 14.63 -3.95
C ILE A 35 7.16 13.63 -3.64
N LEU A 36 7.37 13.36 -2.35
CA LEU A 36 8.30 12.34 -1.91
C LEU A 36 7.59 10.99 -1.86
N VAL A 37 8.18 9.98 -2.50
CA VAL A 37 7.76 8.59 -2.39
C VAL A 37 8.77 7.86 -1.52
N VAL A 38 8.33 7.42 -0.35
CA VAL A 38 9.14 6.86 0.73
C VAL A 38 8.75 5.39 0.92
N THR A 39 9.70 4.46 0.95
CA THR A 39 9.34 3.06 1.14
C THR A 39 8.81 2.79 2.55
N SER A 40 7.81 1.92 2.63
CA SER A 40 7.25 1.36 3.86
C SER A 40 8.33 0.89 4.82
N LYS A 41 9.38 0.24 4.29
CA LYS A 41 10.48 -0.33 5.05
C LYS A 41 11.16 0.69 5.95
N ILE A 42 11.55 1.86 5.45
CA ILE A 42 12.25 2.85 6.30
C ILE A 42 11.32 3.50 7.32
N VAL A 43 10.04 3.66 6.98
CA VAL A 43 9.01 4.12 7.92
C VAL A 43 8.84 3.10 9.05
N SER A 44 8.66 1.83 8.70
CA SER A 44 8.56 0.72 9.66
C SER A 44 9.79 0.61 10.57
N LYS A 45 11.00 0.81 10.03
CA LYS A 45 12.24 0.78 10.82
C LYS A 45 12.27 1.92 11.82
N ALA A 46 12.05 3.16 11.37
CA ALA A 46 12.01 4.34 12.23
C ALA A 46 10.95 4.21 13.34
N GLU A 47 9.79 3.64 13.02
CA GLU A 47 8.70 3.36 13.97
C GLU A 47 8.92 2.11 14.86
N GLY A 48 10.04 1.41 14.71
CA GLY A 48 10.36 0.23 15.52
C GLY A 48 9.41 -0.95 15.31
N ARG A 49 8.88 -1.15 14.10
CA ARG A 49 7.91 -2.21 13.74
C ARG A 49 8.52 -3.62 13.65
N TYR A 50 9.59 -3.87 14.41
CA TYR A 50 10.27 -5.16 14.47
C TYR A 50 9.55 -6.11 15.43
N VAL A 51 9.36 -7.35 14.99
CA VAL A 51 8.80 -8.42 15.83
C VAL A 51 9.71 -9.64 15.78
N ARG A 52 9.97 -10.25 16.95
CA ARG A 52 10.65 -11.54 17.01
C ARG A 52 9.71 -12.61 16.49
N ALA A 53 10.18 -13.34 15.49
CA ALA A 53 9.44 -14.45 14.90
C ALA A 53 10.44 -15.55 14.55
N THR A 54 10.39 -16.64 15.31
CA THR A 54 11.12 -17.88 14.97
C THR A 54 10.55 -18.53 13.73
N ASP A 55 9.24 -18.34 13.48
CA ASP A 55 8.57 -18.69 12.24
C ASP A 55 7.89 -17.45 11.65
N ARG A 56 8.27 -17.09 10.42
CA ARG A 56 7.68 -15.97 9.68
C ARG A 56 6.17 -16.16 9.49
N GLU A 57 5.69 -17.40 9.35
CA GLU A 57 4.26 -17.67 9.17
C GLU A 57 3.43 -17.31 10.40
N GLU A 58 4.00 -17.33 11.61
CA GLU A 58 3.33 -16.86 12.82
C GLU A 58 3.06 -15.36 12.74
N ALA A 59 4.06 -14.57 12.32
CA ALA A 59 3.91 -13.13 12.14
C ALA A 59 2.90 -12.79 11.02
N ILE A 60 2.96 -13.52 9.89
CA ILE A 60 1.98 -13.38 8.81
C ILE A 60 0.57 -13.65 9.34
N THR A 61 0.40 -14.72 10.11
CA THR A 61 -0.89 -15.10 10.68
C THR A 61 -1.40 -14.06 11.68
N ALA A 62 -0.51 -13.49 12.50
CA ALA A 62 -0.87 -12.44 13.45
C ALA A 62 -1.36 -11.15 12.76
N GLU A 63 -0.77 -10.78 11.61
CA GLU A 63 -1.19 -9.61 10.83
C GLU A 63 -2.33 -9.89 9.84
N THR A 64 -2.73 -11.16 9.68
CA THR A 64 -3.80 -11.57 8.78
C THR A 64 -5.17 -11.34 9.42
N VAL A 65 -6.03 -10.55 8.76
CA VAL A 65 -7.46 -10.45 9.08
C VAL A 65 -8.22 -11.64 8.49
N ARG A 66 -7.93 -11.98 7.23
CA ARG A 66 -8.47 -13.18 6.57
C ARG A 66 -7.58 -13.65 5.43
N THR A 67 -7.68 -14.93 5.10
CA THR A 67 -7.00 -15.49 3.93
C THR A 67 -7.89 -15.37 2.71
N VAL A 68 -7.40 -14.75 1.63
CA VAL A 68 -8.12 -14.61 0.36
C VAL A 68 -7.80 -15.76 -0.58
N ALA A 69 -6.53 -16.15 -0.67
CA ALA A 69 -6.12 -17.30 -1.48
C ALA A 69 -4.89 -17.96 -0.87
N SER A 70 -4.76 -19.26 -1.09
CA SER A 70 -3.56 -20.01 -0.72
C SER A 70 -3.22 -20.99 -1.82
N ARG A 71 -1.93 -21.15 -2.10
CA ARG A 71 -1.44 -22.17 -3.02
C ARG A 71 -0.11 -22.72 -2.53
N THR A 72 -0.07 -24.03 -2.36
CA THR A 72 1.18 -24.76 -2.09
C THR A 72 1.82 -25.20 -3.40
N SER A 73 3.09 -24.88 -3.56
CA SER A 73 3.91 -25.25 -4.72
C SER A 73 5.31 -25.59 -4.22
N HIS A 74 5.84 -26.76 -4.60
CA HIS A 74 7.19 -27.22 -4.21
C HIS A 74 7.45 -27.14 -2.70
N GLY A 75 6.45 -27.48 -1.87
CA GLY A 75 6.56 -27.44 -0.40
C GLY A 75 6.44 -26.05 0.24
N HIS A 76 6.36 -24.98 -0.55
CA HIS A 76 6.11 -23.62 -0.05
C HIS A 76 4.65 -23.23 -0.25
N THR A 77 4.01 -22.73 0.80
CA THR A 77 2.63 -22.22 0.75
C THR A 77 2.64 -20.71 0.63
N THR A 78 2.21 -20.18 -0.51
CA THR A 78 1.99 -18.74 -0.67
C THR A 78 0.56 -18.41 -0.28
N ARG A 79 0.40 -17.45 0.64
CA ARG A 79 -0.90 -16.94 1.07
C ARG A 79 -1.09 -15.51 0.61
N ILE A 80 -2.21 -15.25 -0.06
CA ILE A 80 -2.76 -13.91 -0.27
C ILE A 80 -3.76 -13.67 0.85
N VAL A 81 -3.57 -12.61 1.61
CA VAL A 81 -4.33 -12.31 2.81
C VAL A 81 -4.71 -10.84 2.81
N GLU A 82 -5.81 -10.52 3.48
CA GLU A 82 -6.11 -9.16 3.90
C GLU A 82 -5.38 -8.89 5.21
N ASN A 83 -4.58 -7.82 5.26
CA ASN A 83 -3.92 -7.40 6.49
C ASN A 83 -4.77 -6.37 7.27
N ARG A 84 -4.26 -5.90 8.41
CA ARG A 84 -4.97 -4.92 9.27
C ARG A 84 -5.20 -3.55 8.63
N LEU A 85 -4.47 -3.23 7.54
CA LEU A 85 -4.66 -2.02 6.74
C LEU A 85 -5.73 -2.23 5.64
N GLY A 86 -6.33 -3.42 5.55
CA GLY A 86 -7.26 -3.82 4.49
C GLY A 86 -6.57 -4.18 3.16
N ILE A 87 -5.24 -4.14 3.12
CA ILE A 87 -4.47 -4.44 1.92
C ILE A 87 -4.50 -5.94 1.66
N VAL A 88 -4.89 -6.32 0.44
CA VAL A 88 -4.91 -7.71 -0.01
C VAL A 88 -3.63 -8.02 -0.77
N SER A 89 -2.69 -8.70 -0.12
CA SER A 89 -1.36 -8.98 -0.68
C SER A 89 -0.76 -10.28 -0.14
N ALA A 90 0.41 -10.66 -0.67
CA ALA A 90 1.13 -11.81 -0.16
C ALA A 90 1.71 -11.51 1.22
N ALA A 91 1.68 -12.50 2.13
CA ALA A 91 2.37 -12.45 3.42
C ALA A 91 2.00 -11.24 4.33
N ALA A 92 0.82 -10.63 4.17
CA ALA A 92 0.34 -9.50 4.97
C ALA A 92 1.22 -8.23 4.97
N GLY A 93 2.21 -8.13 4.08
CA GLY A 93 3.25 -7.09 4.13
C GLY A 93 4.36 -7.36 5.16
N VAL A 94 4.43 -8.58 5.71
CA VAL A 94 5.53 -9.00 6.60
C VAL A 94 6.79 -9.27 5.79
N ASP A 95 7.82 -8.49 6.08
CA ASP A 95 9.11 -8.57 5.42
C ASP A 95 10.18 -9.17 6.35
N ALA A 96 10.93 -10.14 5.84
CA ALA A 96 12.08 -10.75 6.52
C ALA A 96 13.41 -10.41 5.82
N SER A 97 13.36 -9.59 4.77
CA SER A 97 14.55 -9.15 4.04
C SER A 97 15.18 -7.94 4.71
N ASN A 98 16.51 -7.95 4.83
CA ASN A 98 17.29 -6.89 5.48
C ASN A 98 16.85 -6.64 6.93
N THR A 99 16.49 -7.71 7.65
CA THR A 99 16.26 -7.73 9.09
C THR A 99 17.28 -8.66 9.77
N PRO A 100 17.61 -8.45 11.05
CA PRO A 100 18.41 -9.40 11.81
C PRO A 100 17.76 -10.80 11.87
N GLU A 101 18.57 -11.84 12.04
CA GLU A 101 18.08 -13.21 12.15
C GLU A 101 17.06 -13.35 13.31
N GLY A 102 15.96 -14.05 13.05
CA GLY A 102 14.85 -14.22 14.01
C GLY A 102 13.93 -13.00 14.17
N TRP A 103 14.10 -11.97 13.34
CA TRP A 103 13.22 -10.80 13.32
C TRP A 103 12.57 -10.61 11.95
N VAL A 104 11.33 -10.14 12.00
CA VAL A 104 10.59 -9.65 10.83
C VAL A 104 10.18 -8.20 11.06
N LEU A 105 9.95 -7.49 9.96
CA LEU A 105 9.47 -6.13 9.94
C LEU A 105 8.01 -6.11 9.49
N LEU A 106 7.16 -5.48 10.29
CA LEU A 106 5.75 -5.27 9.96
C LEU A 106 5.58 -3.92 9.26
N LEU A 107 4.48 -3.75 8.53
CA LEU A 107 4.09 -2.44 8.00
C LEU A 107 3.85 -1.42 9.13
N PRO A 108 3.91 -0.11 8.81
CA PRO A 108 3.48 0.94 9.73
C PRO A 108 2.05 0.68 10.21
N VAL A 109 1.74 1.03 11.45
CA VAL A 109 0.38 0.82 12.00
C VAL A 109 -0.64 1.71 11.30
N ASP A 110 -0.25 2.96 11.02
CA ASP A 110 -1.04 3.94 10.29
C ASP A 110 -0.13 4.69 9.30
N PRO A 111 0.15 4.11 8.11
CA PRO A 111 1.02 4.74 7.12
C PRO A 111 0.49 6.07 6.58
N ASP A 112 -0.81 6.35 6.69
CA ASP A 112 -1.39 7.65 6.35
C ASP A 112 -1.01 8.71 7.39
N ALA A 113 -1.04 8.36 8.68
CA ALA A 113 -0.53 9.22 9.74
C ALA A 113 0.97 9.48 9.59
N SER A 114 1.77 8.45 9.32
CA SER A 114 3.22 8.58 9.10
C SER A 114 3.54 9.49 7.91
N ALA A 115 2.84 9.30 6.79
CA ALA A 115 3.00 10.15 5.61
C ALA A 115 2.63 11.61 5.89
N ARG A 116 1.55 11.85 6.64
CA ARG A 116 1.07 13.19 7.00
C ARG A 116 2.03 13.90 7.95
N ASP A 117 2.54 13.20 8.97
CA ASP A 117 3.56 13.74 9.88
C ASP A 117 4.84 14.12 9.12
N LEU A 118 5.33 13.21 8.26
CA LEU A 118 6.52 13.46 7.46
C LEU A 118 6.32 14.67 6.52
N ALA A 119 5.17 14.77 5.86
CA ALA A 119 4.85 15.91 5.01
C ALA A 119 4.77 17.23 5.81
N ALA A 120 4.16 17.22 6.99
CA ALA A 120 4.06 18.40 7.86
C ALA A 120 5.44 18.89 8.30
N ARG A 121 6.27 17.97 8.80
CA ARG A 121 7.59 18.31 9.33
C ARG A 121 8.58 18.72 8.22
N LEU A 122 8.48 18.14 7.03
CA LEU A 122 9.24 18.61 5.85
C LEU A 122 8.81 20.02 5.43
N ARG A 123 7.50 20.32 5.45
CA ARG A 123 6.97 21.67 5.18
C ARG A 123 7.49 22.67 6.21
N ASP A 124 7.45 22.33 7.48
CA ASP A 124 7.92 23.21 8.56
C ASP A 124 9.44 23.47 8.47
N ALA A 125 10.23 22.44 8.17
CA ALA A 125 11.68 22.54 8.09
C ALA A 125 12.19 23.29 6.84
N THR A 126 11.44 23.24 5.72
CA THR A 126 11.90 23.75 4.42
C THR A 126 11.11 24.94 3.89
N GLY A 127 9.89 25.16 4.39
CA GLY A 127 8.91 26.09 3.83
C GLY A 127 8.29 25.64 2.49
N ALA A 128 8.71 24.50 1.92
CA ALA A 128 8.20 23.99 0.66
C ALA A 128 6.89 23.20 0.87
N GLN A 129 5.86 23.53 0.09
CA GLN A 129 4.60 22.80 0.09
C GLN A 129 4.76 21.48 -0.68
N VAL A 130 5.10 20.41 0.05
CA VAL A 130 5.36 19.07 -0.50
C VAL A 130 4.28 18.05 -0.10
N GLY A 131 4.17 16.98 -0.89
CA GLY A 131 3.38 15.79 -0.56
C GLY A 131 4.27 14.59 -0.22
N VAL A 132 3.72 13.60 0.49
CA VAL A 132 4.40 12.34 0.82
C VAL A 132 3.49 11.17 0.50
N ILE A 133 4.04 10.16 -0.17
CA ILE A 133 3.44 8.84 -0.40
C ILE A 133 4.35 7.82 0.28
N VAL A 134 3.77 6.95 1.11
CA VAL A 134 4.46 5.75 1.59
C VAL A 134 4.12 4.61 0.63
N SER A 135 5.14 4.00 0.02
CA SER A 135 4.97 2.92 -0.96
C SER A 135 5.40 1.57 -0.43
N ASP A 136 4.75 0.51 -0.91
CA ASP A 136 5.19 -0.87 -0.65
C ASP A 136 5.09 -1.72 -1.92
N THR A 137 5.89 -2.78 -1.99
CA THR A 137 5.97 -3.64 -3.17
C THR A 137 4.95 -4.76 -3.13
N LEU A 138 3.99 -4.75 -4.06
CA LEU A 138 2.92 -5.72 -4.12
C LEU A 138 2.85 -6.48 -5.45
N GLY A 139 2.42 -7.73 -5.38
CA GLY A 139 1.91 -8.46 -6.53
C GLY A 139 0.49 -7.99 -6.91
N ARG A 140 -0.03 -8.45 -8.05
CA ARG A 140 -1.36 -8.07 -8.51
C ARG A 140 -2.04 -9.18 -9.31
N PRO A 141 -3.38 -9.33 -9.23
CA PRO A 141 -4.10 -10.34 -9.99
C PRO A 141 -3.86 -10.25 -11.49
N TRP A 142 -3.84 -11.42 -12.14
CA TRP A 142 -3.79 -11.59 -13.61
C TRP A 142 -2.54 -11.03 -14.32
N ARG A 143 -1.53 -10.59 -13.59
CA ARG A 143 -0.25 -10.14 -14.15
C ARG A 143 0.92 -10.76 -13.40
N GLN A 144 2.00 -11.02 -14.12
CA GLN A 144 3.27 -11.43 -13.53
C GLN A 144 4.07 -10.19 -13.09
N GLY A 145 4.95 -10.40 -12.10
CA GLY A 145 5.79 -9.35 -11.52
C GLY A 145 5.10 -8.55 -10.41
N GLN A 146 5.90 -7.77 -9.70
CA GLN A 146 5.47 -6.86 -8.63
C GLN A 146 5.62 -5.41 -9.08
N ALA A 147 4.92 -4.50 -8.42
CA ALA A 147 5.09 -3.06 -8.57
C ALA A 147 4.87 -2.39 -7.20
N ASP A 148 5.47 -1.23 -7.01
CA ASP A 148 5.13 -0.42 -5.85
C ASP A 148 3.73 0.20 -6.01
N VAL A 149 2.98 0.19 -4.92
CA VAL A 149 1.70 0.86 -4.76
C VAL A 149 1.73 1.76 -3.53
N ALA A 150 0.81 2.70 -3.44
CA ALA A 150 0.68 3.55 -2.27
C ALA A 150 -0.02 2.79 -1.13
N ILE A 151 0.60 2.81 0.05
CA ILE A 151 -0.01 2.31 1.29
C ILE A 151 -0.25 3.42 2.31
N GLY A 152 0.36 4.60 2.13
CA GLY A 152 0.14 5.79 2.95
C GLY A 152 0.21 7.09 2.14
N GLY A 153 -0.49 8.13 2.57
CA GLY A 153 -0.53 9.42 1.89
C GLY A 153 -0.70 10.62 2.82
N GLY A 154 0.08 11.68 2.58
CA GLY A 154 0.05 12.93 3.34
C GLY A 154 0.27 14.15 2.45
N GLY A 155 -0.67 15.10 2.45
CA GLY A 155 -0.54 16.34 1.68
C GLY A 155 -0.58 16.19 0.15
N VAL A 156 -1.01 15.03 -0.36
CA VAL A 156 -1.10 14.71 -1.78
C VAL A 156 -2.39 13.94 -2.09
N ARG A 157 -2.98 14.21 -3.25
CA ARG A 157 -4.22 13.59 -3.69
C ARG A 157 -3.95 12.14 -4.13
N MET A 158 -4.66 11.18 -3.53
CA MET A 158 -4.51 9.76 -3.86
C MET A 158 -5.24 9.36 -5.14
N ILE A 159 -6.50 9.79 -5.25
CA ILE A 159 -7.39 9.52 -6.38
C ILE A 159 -7.72 10.84 -7.06
N LEU A 160 -7.44 10.93 -8.36
CA LEU A 160 -7.95 11.99 -9.21
C LEU A 160 -9.32 11.57 -9.74
N ASP A 161 -10.36 12.02 -9.05
CA ASP A 161 -11.75 11.80 -9.46
C ASP A 161 -12.14 12.78 -10.58
N LEU A 162 -12.37 12.25 -11.77
CA LEU A 162 -12.80 13.01 -12.94
C LEU A 162 -14.30 12.83 -13.22
N ARG A 163 -15.05 12.16 -12.34
CA ARG A 163 -16.49 12.03 -12.49
C ARG A 163 -17.17 13.40 -12.45
N GLY A 164 -18.09 13.63 -13.39
CA GLY A 164 -18.77 14.92 -13.54
C GLY A 164 -17.97 15.97 -14.32
N THR A 165 -16.75 15.65 -14.74
CA THR A 165 -15.99 16.46 -15.72
C THR A 165 -16.28 15.99 -17.15
N VAL A 166 -15.67 16.66 -18.15
CA VAL A 166 -15.79 16.29 -19.56
C VAL A 166 -14.46 15.87 -20.16
N ASP A 167 -14.48 14.96 -21.13
CA ASP A 167 -13.31 14.62 -21.93
C ASP A 167 -12.96 15.72 -22.96
N ALA A 168 -11.89 15.50 -23.74
CA ALA A 168 -11.45 16.44 -24.77
C ALA A 168 -12.49 16.68 -25.88
N GLY A 169 -13.47 15.78 -26.05
CA GLY A 169 -14.59 15.91 -26.98
C GLY A 169 -15.86 16.46 -26.33
N GLY A 170 -15.80 16.90 -25.07
CA GLY A 170 -16.95 17.43 -24.32
C GLY A 170 -17.90 16.36 -23.77
N LYS A 171 -17.54 15.07 -23.82
CA LYS A 171 -18.39 14.00 -23.28
C LYS A 171 -18.21 13.87 -21.77
N PRO A 172 -19.30 13.72 -21.00
CA PRO A 172 -19.19 13.53 -19.55
C PRO A 172 -18.43 12.26 -19.18
N LEU A 173 -17.53 12.38 -18.21
CA LEU A 173 -16.86 11.26 -17.56
C LEU A 173 -17.71 10.79 -16.37
N THR A 174 -18.17 9.54 -16.38
CA THR A 174 -19.09 8.99 -15.37
C THR A 174 -18.45 8.02 -14.38
N VAL A 175 -17.34 7.39 -14.76
CA VAL A 175 -16.65 6.36 -13.95
C VAL A 175 -15.15 6.61 -13.78
N THR A 176 -14.63 7.69 -14.35
CA THR A 176 -13.18 7.90 -14.42
C THR A 176 -12.63 8.42 -13.10
N ALA A 177 -11.94 7.55 -12.37
CA ALA A 177 -11.15 7.89 -11.20
C ALA A 177 -9.77 7.26 -11.37
N VAL A 178 -8.72 8.09 -11.39
CA VAL A 178 -7.34 7.65 -11.60
C VAL A 178 -6.65 7.53 -10.25
N CYS A 179 -6.09 6.36 -9.94
CA CYS A 179 -5.24 6.20 -8.75
C CYS A 179 -3.84 6.77 -9.04
N VAL A 180 -3.73 8.09 -8.99
CA VAL A 180 -2.48 8.79 -9.26
C VAL A 180 -1.40 8.44 -8.24
N ALA A 181 -1.77 8.08 -7.00
CA ALA A 181 -0.80 7.65 -6.00
C ALA A 181 -0.10 6.34 -6.39
N ASP A 182 -0.81 5.35 -6.94
CA ASP A 182 -0.19 4.11 -7.43
C ASP A 182 0.66 4.36 -8.69
N GLU A 183 0.23 5.26 -9.58
CA GLU A 183 1.04 5.66 -10.74
C GLU A 183 2.36 6.32 -10.31
N LEU A 184 2.31 7.19 -9.29
CA LEU A 184 3.50 7.85 -8.72
C LEU A 184 4.40 6.85 -7.99
N ALA A 185 3.82 5.96 -7.18
CA ALA A 185 4.55 4.92 -6.46
C ALA A 185 5.29 3.98 -7.43
N ALA A 186 4.59 3.50 -8.46
CA ALA A 186 5.18 2.66 -9.50
C ALA A 186 6.26 3.38 -10.30
N THR A 187 6.08 4.68 -10.60
CA THR A 187 7.09 5.48 -11.31
C THR A 187 8.34 5.70 -10.45
N ALA A 188 8.17 5.99 -9.16
CA ALA A 188 9.27 6.14 -8.22
C ALA A 188 10.08 4.85 -8.04
N ASP A 189 9.44 3.69 -8.13
CA ASP A 189 10.13 2.40 -8.06
C ASP A 189 11.19 2.22 -9.15
N LEU A 190 10.96 2.79 -10.34
CA LEU A 190 11.90 2.73 -11.47
C LEU A 190 13.25 3.40 -11.17
N VAL A 191 13.29 4.37 -10.25
CA VAL A 191 14.53 5.09 -9.88
C VAL A 191 15.07 4.67 -8.50
N LYS A 192 14.21 4.16 -7.60
CA LYS A 192 14.64 3.61 -6.31
C LYS A 192 15.40 2.31 -6.50
N GLY A 193 14.96 1.46 -7.44
CA GLY A 193 15.47 0.10 -7.59
C GLY A 193 15.17 -0.76 -6.37
N LYS A 194 15.41 -2.07 -6.47
CA LYS A 194 15.17 -3.02 -5.35
C LYS A 194 16.40 -3.27 -4.49
N THR A 195 17.59 -3.01 -5.03
CA THR A 195 18.88 -3.40 -4.43
C THR A 195 19.80 -2.22 -4.15
N ASP A 196 19.41 -1.02 -4.57
CA ASP A 196 20.35 0.10 -4.70
C ASP A 196 20.41 0.98 -3.44
N GLY A 197 19.68 0.59 -2.39
CA GLY A 197 19.70 1.30 -1.11
C GLY A 197 19.09 2.71 -1.17
N LYS A 198 18.16 2.96 -2.11
CA LYS A 198 17.54 4.28 -2.31
C LYS A 198 16.07 4.26 -1.87
N PRO A 199 15.77 4.48 -0.57
CA PRO A 199 14.43 4.30 -0.05
C PRO A 199 13.48 5.47 -0.33
N VAL A 200 13.98 6.59 -0.85
CA VAL A 200 13.20 7.80 -1.11
C VAL A 200 13.44 8.27 -2.54
N ALA A 201 12.36 8.60 -3.24
CA ALA A 201 12.42 9.32 -4.51
C ALA A 201 11.57 10.58 -4.48
N VAL A 202 11.93 11.56 -5.30
CA VAL A 202 11.20 12.80 -5.49
C VAL A 202 10.57 12.78 -6.88
N VAL A 203 9.26 13.04 -6.93
CA VAL A 203 8.53 13.31 -8.16
C VAL A 203 8.24 14.81 -8.25
N ARG A 204 8.73 15.44 -9.31
CA ARG A 204 8.60 16.88 -9.57
C ARG A 204 7.83 17.14 -10.86
N GLY A 205 6.96 18.15 -10.83
CA GLY A 205 6.12 18.54 -11.97
C GLY A 205 4.68 18.04 -11.91
N ARG A 206 4.25 17.51 -10.75
CA ARG A 206 2.86 17.17 -10.42
C ARG A 206 2.34 17.90 -9.18
N GLY A 207 2.76 19.16 -9.01
CA GLY A 207 2.31 20.01 -7.90
C GLY A 207 0.79 20.23 -7.87
N ASP A 208 0.09 20.00 -8.98
CA ASP A 208 -1.39 19.97 -9.06
C ASP A 208 -2.03 18.94 -8.13
N LEU A 209 -1.28 17.92 -7.72
CA LEU A 209 -1.73 16.88 -6.80
C LEU A 209 -1.43 17.21 -5.33
N VAL A 210 -0.55 18.19 -5.05
CA VAL A 210 -0.18 18.57 -3.69
C VAL A 210 -1.21 19.53 -3.11
N GLY A 211 -1.64 19.30 -1.88
CA GLY A 211 -2.68 20.11 -1.23
C GLY A 211 -2.57 20.16 0.29
N GLY A 212 -3.72 20.30 0.96
CA GLY A 212 -3.80 20.32 2.42
C GLY A 212 -3.41 18.97 3.05
N LEU A 213 -2.92 19.01 4.30
CA LEU A 213 -2.57 17.79 5.04
C LEU A 213 -3.81 16.98 5.48
N ASP A 214 -4.99 17.59 5.38
CA ASP A 214 -6.31 17.01 5.61
C ASP A 214 -6.86 16.20 4.41
N LEU A 215 -6.13 16.17 3.28
CA LEU A 215 -6.49 15.32 2.16
C LEU A 215 -6.57 13.84 2.59
N PRO A 216 -7.51 13.05 2.01
CA PRO A 216 -7.58 11.62 2.26
C PRO A 216 -6.28 10.90 1.89
N GLY A 217 -5.86 9.99 2.76
CA GLY A 217 -4.71 9.13 2.51
C GLY A 217 -5.04 7.85 1.74
N ALA A 218 -4.05 6.97 1.62
CA ALA A 218 -4.11 5.73 0.83
C ALA A 218 -5.11 4.71 1.36
N ALA A 219 -5.57 4.81 2.62
CA ALA A 219 -6.69 4.00 3.10
C ALA A 219 -7.96 4.18 2.24
N GLY A 220 -8.13 5.34 1.59
CA GLY A 220 -9.23 5.59 0.65
C GLY A 220 -9.05 4.95 -0.74
N VAL A 221 -7.87 4.41 -1.05
CA VAL A 221 -7.58 3.68 -2.30
C VAL A 221 -8.03 2.22 -2.18
N VAL A 222 -7.87 1.63 -0.99
CA VAL A 222 -8.27 0.25 -0.71
C VAL A 222 -9.79 0.12 -0.81
N ARG A 223 -10.26 -0.80 -1.66
CA ARG A 223 -11.70 -1.07 -1.75
C ARG A 223 -12.17 -1.76 -0.47
N ARG A 224 -13.21 -1.21 0.14
CA ARG A 224 -13.92 -1.90 1.22
C ARG A 224 -14.60 -3.15 0.67
N ARG A 225 -14.69 -4.18 1.52
CA ARG A 225 -15.25 -5.50 1.17
C ARG A 225 -16.62 -5.41 0.51
N GLU A 226 -17.48 -4.52 1.00
CA GLU A 226 -18.86 -4.37 0.50
C GLU A 226 -18.92 -3.80 -0.93
N ALA A 227 -17.87 -3.07 -1.34
CA ALA A 227 -17.75 -2.47 -2.66
C ALA A 227 -16.85 -3.27 -3.61
N ASP A 228 -16.09 -4.24 -3.11
CA ASP A 228 -15.19 -5.04 -3.92
C ASP A 228 -15.91 -6.23 -4.55
N MET A 229 -16.07 -6.21 -5.87
CA MET A 229 -16.69 -7.31 -6.62
C MET A 229 -15.87 -8.61 -6.57
N PHE A 230 -14.60 -8.56 -6.12
CA PHE A 230 -13.69 -9.70 -6.01
C PHE A 230 -13.35 -10.04 -4.55
N TRP A 231 -14.21 -9.65 -3.61
CA TRP A 231 -13.92 -9.76 -2.19
C TRP A 231 -13.70 -11.21 -1.71
N LEU A 232 -14.31 -12.21 -2.37
CA LEU A 232 -14.10 -13.64 -2.08
C LEU A 232 -12.98 -14.23 -2.94
N GLY A 233 -12.13 -15.04 -2.30
CA GLY A 233 -11.28 -15.97 -3.03
C GLY A 233 -12.08 -17.06 -3.73
N THR A 234 -11.53 -17.65 -4.80
CA THR A 234 -12.20 -18.74 -5.53
C THR A 234 -12.59 -19.91 -4.62
N ALA A 235 -11.69 -20.35 -3.73
CA ALA A 235 -11.97 -21.44 -2.81
C ALA A 235 -13.06 -21.08 -1.79
N GLU A 236 -13.02 -19.86 -1.24
CA GLU A 236 -14.05 -19.36 -0.32
C GLU A 236 -15.42 -19.26 -1.00
N ALA A 237 -15.47 -18.77 -2.24
CA ALA A 237 -16.71 -18.66 -3.01
C ALA A 237 -17.33 -20.03 -3.30
N LEU A 238 -16.52 -21.04 -3.66
CA LEU A 238 -16.99 -22.40 -3.89
C LEU A 238 -17.53 -23.04 -2.60
N GLU A 239 -16.81 -22.90 -1.49
CA GLU A 239 -17.24 -23.43 -0.19
C GLU A 239 -18.52 -22.76 0.31
N GLN A 240 -18.58 -21.43 0.23
CA GLN A 240 -19.77 -20.67 0.62
C GLN A 240 -20.98 -21.11 -0.22
N GLY A 241 -20.83 -21.17 -1.55
CA GLY A 241 -21.89 -21.61 -2.45
C GLY A 241 -22.34 -23.05 -2.19
N TYR A 242 -21.40 -23.97 -1.92
CA TYR A 242 -21.72 -25.36 -1.57
C TYR A 242 -22.55 -25.44 -0.29
N ARG A 243 -22.11 -24.76 0.77
CA ARG A 243 -22.79 -24.75 2.07
C ARG A 243 -24.19 -24.15 1.98
N GLU A 244 -24.34 -23.00 1.32
CA GLU A 244 -25.64 -22.33 1.15
C GLU A 244 -26.59 -23.19 0.32
N GLY A 245 -26.11 -23.77 -0.78
CA GLY A 245 -26.88 -24.68 -1.61
C GLY A 245 -27.33 -25.94 -0.87
N TYR A 246 -26.42 -26.55 -0.09
CA TYR A 246 -26.74 -27.72 0.73
C TYR A 246 -27.82 -27.41 1.77
N SER A 247 -27.68 -26.29 2.50
CA SER A 247 -28.67 -25.85 3.49
C SER A 247 -30.04 -25.58 2.87
N ALA A 248 -30.08 -24.87 1.73
CA ALA A 248 -31.33 -24.60 1.02
C ALA A 248 -32.00 -25.90 0.52
N GLY A 249 -31.22 -26.85 0.00
CA GLY A 249 -31.70 -28.16 -0.41
C GLY A 249 -32.28 -28.96 0.75
N ALA A 250 -31.59 -29.00 1.90
CA ALA A 250 -32.06 -29.70 3.09
C ALA A 250 -33.38 -29.11 3.63
N GLN A 251 -33.52 -27.79 3.65
CA GLN A 251 -34.76 -27.10 4.02
C GLN A 251 -35.91 -27.39 3.04
N ALA A 252 -35.63 -27.43 1.74
CA ALA A 252 -36.64 -27.75 0.73
C ALA A 252 -37.16 -29.20 0.87
N VAL A 253 -36.31 -30.14 1.27
CA VAL A 253 -36.71 -31.54 1.52
C VAL A 253 -37.56 -31.66 2.79
N SER A 254 -37.20 -30.95 3.88
CA SER A 254 -37.94 -31.02 5.15
C SER A 254 -39.32 -30.38 5.08
N GLN A 255 -39.54 -29.44 4.15
CA GLN A 255 -40.82 -28.77 3.92
C GLN A 255 -41.76 -29.51 2.94
N ARG A 256 -41.34 -30.64 2.35
CA ARG A 256 -42.23 -31.42 1.48
C ARG A 256 -43.32 -32.12 2.31
N PRO A 257 -44.60 -32.07 1.89
CA PRO A 257 -45.64 -32.86 2.54
C PRO A 257 -45.26 -34.34 2.48
N ARG A 258 -45.35 -35.03 3.62
CA ARG A 258 -45.24 -36.49 3.63
C ARG A 258 -46.46 -37.08 2.94
N PRO A 259 -46.29 -38.15 2.13
CA PRO A 259 -47.39 -38.82 1.45
C PRO A 259 -48.42 -39.38 2.43
#